data_AF-A0A7W3TA99-F1
#
_entry.id   AF-A0A7W3TA99-F1
#
_cell.length_a   1.000
_cell.length_b   1.000
_cell.length_c   1.000
_cell.angle_alpha   90.00
_cell.angle_beta   90.00
_cell.angle_gamma   90.00
#
_symmetry.space_group_name_H-M   'P 1'
#
loop_
_entity.id
_entity.type
_entity.pdbx_description
1 polymer ?
#
loop_
_entity_poly.entity_id
_entity_poly.type
_entity_poly.pdbx_seq_one_letter_code
_entity_poly.pdbx_strand_id
1 'polypeptide(L)'
;MGLADSPELGRVFGETSVRPAFHSIPGMMGMTKWWREELDEETLRCYFGTSDEYVEPGYMSRLKTVFIGNLGPDLPFVLDYRTSPVAPNVAFLGEEGSWRKISESVCDLLLALRPVNP
;
A
#
# COMPACT_ATOMS: atom_id res chain seq x y z
N MET A 1 6.62 20.52 3.74
CA MET A 1 5.54 19.58 4.11
C MET A 1 5.67 18.39 3.17
N GLY A 2 6.05 17.22 3.70
CA GLY A 2 6.18 16.01 2.89
C GLY A 2 4.80 15.42 2.59
N LEU A 3 4.71 14.47 1.64
CA LEU A 3 3.45 13.76 1.35
C LEU A 3 2.87 13.04 2.57
N ALA A 4 3.74 12.60 3.49
CA ALA A 4 3.35 11.99 4.76
C ALA A 4 2.67 12.98 5.73
N ASP A 5 2.85 14.29 5.54
CA ASP A 5 2.19 15.32 6.35
C ASP A 5 0.87 15.79 5.71
N SER A 6 0.42 15.15 4.63
CA SER A 6 -0.76 15.59 3.91
C SER A 6 -2.02 15.46 4.77
N PRO A 7 -2.86 16.52 4.86
CA PRO A 7 -4.15 16.43 5.56
C PRO A 7 -5.14 15.48 4.87
N GLU A 8 -4.89 15.13 3.61
CA GLU A 8 -5.75 14.28 2.79
C GLU A 8 -5.57 12.79 3.04
N LEU A 9 -4.55 12.38 3.82
CA LEU A 9 -4.25 10.96 4.07
C LEU A 9 -5.47 10.21 4.59
N GLY A 10 -6.18 10.77 5.57
CA GLY A 10 -7.36 10.12 6.14
C GLY A 10 -8.49 9.93 5.13
N ARG A 11 -8.65 10.86 4.20
CA ARG A 11 -9.66 10.77 3.14
C ARG A 11 -9.26 9.76 2.06
N VAL A 12 -8.00 9.77 1.63
CA VAL A 12 -7.50 8.89 0.56
C VAL A 12 -7.43 7.44 1.01
N PHE A 13 -6.90 7.22 2.21
CA PHE A 13 -6.77 5.89 2.78
C PHE A 13 -8.00 5.45 3.55
N GLY A 14 -8.97 6.34 3.83
CA GLY A 14 -10.17 6.02 4.60
C GLY A 14 -9.91 5.61 6.06
N GLU A 15 -8.71 5.87 6.58
CA GLU A 15 -8.27 5.50 7.93
C GLU A 15 -7.41 6.61 8.54
N THR A 16 -7.39 6.73 9.87
CA THR A 16 -6.60 7.77 10.54
C THR A 16 -5.11 7.42 10.47
N SER A 17 -4.28 8.35 10.03
CA SER A 17 -2.83 8.12 9.95
C SER A 17 -2.15 8.21 11.31
N VAL A 18 -1.25 7.26 11.58
CA VAL A 18 -0.47 7.20 12.83
C VAL A 18 1.00 7.11 12.48
N ARG A 19 1.68 8.26 12.45
CA ARG A 19 3.08 8.38 11.97
C ARG A 19 3.25 7.82 10.55
N PRO A 20 2.48 8.33 9.57
CA PRO A 20 2.58 7.88 8.19
C PRO A 20 4.00 8.10 7.64
N ALA A 21 4.43 7.22 6.74
CA ALA A 21 5.73 7.32 6.11
C ALA A 21 5.71 6.77 4.68
N PHE A 22 6.32 7.50 3.75
CA PHE A 22 6.74 6.97 2.46
C PHE A 22 8.17 6.44 2.60
N HIS A 23 8.41 5.24 2.08
CA HIS A 23 9.73 4.63 2.14
C HIS A 23 10.70 5.31 1.16
N SER A 24 11.95 5.43 1.59
CA SER A 24 13.07 5.65 0.68
C SER A 24 13.28 4.43 -0.22
N ILE A 25 14.03 4.56 -1.31
CA ILE A 25 14.36 3.42 -2.20
C ILE A 25 14.96 2.23 -1.41
N PRO A 26 15.93 2.42 -0.49
CA PRO A 26 16.42 1.32 0.36
C PRO A 26 15.32 0.68 1.22
N GLY A 27 14.39 1.48 1.76
CA GLY A 27 13.26 0.98 2.54
C GLY A 27 12.32 0.13 1.68
N MET A 28 11.99 0.59 0.47
CA MET A 28 11.18 -0.16 -0.50
C MET A 28 11.83 -1.50 -0.86
N MET A 29 13.13 -1.49 -1.14
CA MET A 29 13.89 -2.70 -1.43
C MET A 29 13.90 -3.67 -0.25
N GLY A 30 14.14 -3.17 0.97
CA GLY A 30 14.14 -3.97 2.18
C GLY A 30 12.81 -4.65 2.46
N MET A 31 11.72 -3.87 2.47
CA MET A 31 10.36 -4.39 2.72
C MET A 31 9.90 -5.34 1.62
N THR A 32 10.20 -5.03 0.35
CA THR A 32 9.84 -5.91 -0.77
C THR A 32 10.65 -7.20 -0.76
N LYS A 33 11.92 -7.16 -0.34
CA LYS A 33 12.75 -8.36 -0.16
C LYS A 33 12.21 -9.21 0.98
N TRP A 34 11.93 -8.61 2.14
CA TRP A 34 11.30 -9.28 3.27
C TRP A 34 10.00 -9.97 2.83
N TRP A 35 9.10 -9.25 2.16
CA TRP A 35 7.83 -9.80 1.66
C TRP A 35 8.04 -11.02 0.75
N ARG A 36 9.10 -11.04 -0.06
CA ARG A 36 9.42 -12.14 -0.98
C ARG A 36 10.08 -13.34 -0.29
N GLU A 37 10.86 -13.09 0.75
CA GLU A 37 11.75 -14.09 1.36
C GLU A 37 11.27 -14.57 2.73
N GLU A 38 10.28 -13.91 3.35
CA GLU A 38 9.67 -14.33 4.61
C GLU A 38 9.19 -15.79 4.52
N LEU A 39 9.48 -16.55 5.57
CA LEU A 39 9.20 -17.97 5.70
C LEU A 39 8.14 -18.26 6.77
N ASP A 40 7.88 -17.32 7.67
CA ASP A 40 6.80 -17.45 8.63
C ASP A 40 5.44 -17.31 7.94
N GLU A 41 4.77 -18.45 7.75
CA GLU A 41 3.45 -18.49 7.14
C GLU A 41 2.38 -17.75 7.97
N GLU A 42 2.52 -17.71 9.30
CA GLU A 42 1.55 -17.03 10.16
C GLU A 42 1.62 -15.52 9.92
N THR A 43 2.83 -14.95 9.96
CA THR A 43 3.06 -13.54 9.58
C THR A 43 2.55 -13.27 8.17
N LEU A 44 2.91 -14.11 7.19
CA LEU A 44 2.51 -13.90 5.78
C LEU A 44 0.99 -13.89 5.58
N ARG A 45 0.25 -14.74 6.29
CA ARG A 45 -1.22 -14.80 6.19
C ARG A 45 -1.88 -13.47 6.52
N CYS A 46 -1.31 -12.69 7.45
CA CYS A 46 -1.80 -11.36 7.79
C CYS A 46 -1.72 -10.36 6.63
N TYR A 47 -0.83 -10.59 5.65
CA TYR A 47 -0.59 -9.68 4.53
C TYR A 47 -1.06 -10.20 3.17
N PHE A 48 -1.58 -11.43 3.06
CA PHE A 48 -2.06 -11.91 1.77
C PHE A 48 -3.41 -11.31 1.37
N GLY A 49 -4.21 -10.83 2.33
CA GLY A 49 -5.60 -10.47 2.11
C GLY A 49 -6.50 -11.70 2.02
N THR A 50 -7.49 -11.63 1.13
CA THR A 50 -8.49 -12.70 0.97
C THR A 50 -8.25 -13.51 -0.31
N SER A 51 -8.52 -14.81 -0.26
CA SER A 51 -8.57 -15.68 -1.44
C SER A 51 -9.88 -15.54 -2.23
N ASP A 52 -10.81 -14.71 -1.76
CA ASP A 52 -12.07 -14.43 -2.44
C ASP A 52 -11.82 -13.64 -3.75
N GLU A 53 -12.17 -14.26 -4.88
CA GLU A 53 -12.00 -13.69 -6.22
C GLU A 53 -12.95 -12.51 -6.51
N TYR A 54 -14.01 -12.33 -5.71
CA TYR A 54 -14.96 -11.22 -5.84
C TYR A 54 -14.51 -9.94 -5.12
N VAL A 55 -13.42 -10.01 -4.34
CA VAL A 55 -12.85 -8.85 -3.64
C VAL A 55 -11.62 -8.39 -4.40
N GLU A 56 -11.64 -7.16 -4.91
CA GLU A 56 -10.45 -6.51 -5.47
C GLU A 56 -9.72 -5.69 -4.40
N PRO A 57 -8.37 -5.76 -4.30
CA PRO A 57 -7.43 -6.53 -5.12
C PRO A 57 -7.32 -8.01 -4.74
N GLY A 58 -7.93 -8.46 -3.63
CA GLY A 58 -7.91 -9.86 -3.20
C GLY A 58 -6.52 -10.31 -2.77
N TYR A 59 -6.14 -11.53 -3.17
CA TYR A 59 -4.88 -12.15 -2.77
C TYR A 59 -3.66 -11.49 -3.42
N MET A 60 -2.76 -10.93 -2.61
CA MET A 60 -1.60 -10.18 -3.10
C MET A 60 -0.43 -11.06 -3.53
N SER A 61 0.24 -10.68 -4.63
CA SER A 61 1.35 -11.46 -5.19
C SER A 61 2.68 -11.12 -4.53
N ARG A 62 3.43 -12.13 -4.08
CA ARG A 62 4.80 -11.95 -3.58
C ARG A 62 5.80 -11.43 -4.61
N LEU A 63 5.51 -11.61 -5.89
CA LEU A 63 6.43 -11.27 -6.99
C LEU A 63 6.07 -9.99 -7.72
N LYS A 64 4.84 -9.49 -7.56
CA LYS A 64 4.31 -8.33 -8.28
C LYS A 64 3.85 -7.20 -7.35
N THR A 65 4.41 -7.16 -6.14
CA THR A 65 4.08 -6.16 -5.11
C THR A 65 5.35 -5.47 -4.65
N VAL A 66 5.29 -4.13 -4.51
CA VAL A 66 6.39 -3.31 -3.98
C VAL A 66 5.85 -2.43 -2.85
N PHE A 67 6.41 -2.54 -1.66
CA PHE A 67 6.03 -1.72 -0.51
C PHE A 67 6.60 -0.31 -0.66
N ILE A 68 5.73 0.70 -0.59
CA ILE A 68 6.11 2.11 -0.78
C ILE A 68 5.88 2.98 0.45
N GLY A 69 5.22 2.46 1.48
CA GLY A 69 5.08 3.16 2.75
C GLY A 69 4.08 2.49 3.69
N ASN A 70 3.85 3.15 4.82
CA ASN A 70 2.86 2.74 5.81
C ASN A 70 2.04 3.95 6.24
N LEU A 71 0.73 3.77 6.42
CA LEU A 71 -0.16 4.77 7.01
C LEU A 71 -0.02 4.79 8.55
N GLY A 72 0.36 3.65 9.12
CA GLY A 72 0.66 3.43 10.52
C GLY A 72 1.30 2.05 10.74
N PRO A 73 1.54 1.64 12.00
CA PRO A 73 2.07 0.31 12.31
C PRO A 73 1.19 -0.79 11.67
N ASP A 74 1.81 -1.68 10.89
CA ASP A 74 1.14 -2.78 10.18
C ASP A 74 0.03 -2.37 9.20
N LEU A 75 0.05 -1.11 8.75
CA LEU A 75 -0.88 -0.57 7.74
C LEU A 75 -0.11 -0.19 6.45
N PRO A 76 0.45 -1.16 5.70
CA PRO A 76 1.26 -0.89 4.53
C PRO A 76 0.43 -0.51 3.31
N PHE A 77 1.04 0.28 2.44
CA PHE A 77 0.56 0.49 1.08
C PHE A 77 1.65 0.22 0.04
N VAL A 78 1.20 -0.26 -1.11
CA VAL A 78 2.04 -0.92 -2.11
C VAL A 78 1.71 -0.46 -3.52
N LEU A 79 2.67 -0.65 -4.41
CA LEU A 79 2.43 -0.73 -5.85
C LEU A 79 2.08 -2.16 -6.21
N ASP A 80 0.97 -2.34 -6.91
CA ASP A 80 0.51 -3.62 -7.42
C ASP A 80 0.70 -3.69 -8.95
N TYR A 81 1.64 -4.54 -9.36
CA TYR A 81 2.02 -4.77 -10.75
C TYR A 81 1.31 -6.00 -11.36
N ARG A 82 0.31 -6.58 -10.67
CA ARG A 82 -0.38 -7.78 -11.18
C ARG A 82 -1.03 -7.56 -12.54
N THR A 83 -1.63 -6.39 -12.73
CA THR A 83 -2.33 -6.00 -13.97
C THR A 83 -1.45 -5.30 -15.00
N SER A 84 -0.40 -4.58 -14.56
CA SER A 84 0.45 -3.80 -15.45
C SER A 84 1.89 -3.66 -14.92
N PRO A 85 2.93 -3.95 -15.74
CA PRO A 85 4.33 -3.76 -15.36
C PRO A 85 4.81 -2.30 -15.42
N VAL A 86 4.07 -1.42 -16.10
CA VAL A 86 4.49 -0.02 -16.35
C VAL A 86 3.57 1.03 -15.70
N ALA A 87 2.35 0.62 -15.34
CA ALA A 87 1.36 1.48 -14.71
C ALA A 87 0.69 0.72 -13.55
N PRO A 88 1.43 0.47 -12.45
CA PRO A 88 0.87 -0.23 -11.30
C PRO A 88 -0.20 0.63 -10.63
N ASN A 89 -1.22 -0.03 -10.10
CA ASN A 89 -2.16 0.60 -9.19
C ASN A 89 -1.55 0.68 -7.78
N VAL A 90 -2.21 1.42 -6.88
CA VAL A 90 -1.82 1.51 -5.47
C VAL A 90 -2.86 0.79 -4.63
N ALA A 91 -2.40 -0.16 -3.82
CA ALA A 91 -3.22 -0.89 -2.87
C ALA A 91 -2.78 -0.61 -1.43
N PHE A 92 -3.70 -0.73 -0.49
CA PHE A 92 -3.50 -0.49 0.93
C PHE A 92 -4.11 -1.63 1.75
N LEU A 93 -3.37 -2.11 2.74
CA LEU A 93 -3.85 -3.06 3.74
C LEU A 93 -4.33 -2.28 4.96
N GLY A 94 -5.64 -2.24 5.13
CA GLY A 94 -6.29 -1.53 6.24
C GLY A 94 -6.40 -2.37 7.51
N GLU A 95 -6.89 -1.75 8.58
CA GLU A 95 -7.10 -2.39 9.90
C GLU A 95 -8.01 -3.63 9.85
N GLU A 96 -8.89 -3.74 8.86
CA GLU A 96 -9.78 -4.90 8.67
C GLU A 96 -9.07 -6.14 8.10
N GLY A 97 -7.76 -6.05 7.81
CA GLY A 97 -6.97 -7.16 7.27
C GLY A 97 -7.25 -7.47 5.79
N SER A 98 -8.00 -6.59 5.10
CA SER A 98 -8.27 -6.70 3.68
C SER A 98 -7.50 -5.63 2.90
N TRP A 99 -6.89 -6.05 1.79
CA TRP A 99 -6.38 -5.08 0.82
C TRP A 99 -7.52 -4.39 0.09
N ARG A 100 -7.28 -3.14 -0.30
CA ARG A 100 -8.15 -2.34 -1.18
C ARG A 100 -7.33 -1.49 -2.13
N LYS A 101 -7.82 -1.30 -3.35
CA LYS A 101 -7.24 -0.35 -4.31
C LYS A 101 -7.62 1.06 -3.88
N ILE A 102 -6.61 1.91 -3.66
CA ILE A 102 -6.81 3.31 -3.25
C ILE A 102 -6.50 4.30 -4.36
N SER A 103 -5.81 3.87 -5.42
CA SER A 103 -5.49 4.70 -6.58
C SER A 103 -5.21 3.85 -7.81
N GLU A 104 -5.61 4.33 -8.99
CA GLU A 104 -5.31 3.67 -10.28
C GLU A 104 -3.83 3.81 -10.68
N SER A 105 -3.15 4.85 -10.17
CA SER A 105 -1.73 5.08 -10.44
C SER A 105 -1.03 5.83 -9.31
N VAL A 106 0.30 5.84 -9.35
CA VAL A 106 1.12 6.69 -8.46
C VAL A 106 0.83 8.17 -8.69
N CYS A 107 0.65 8.59 -9.95
CA CYS A 107 0.34 9.97 -10.28
C CYS A 107 -0.98 10.41 -9.65
N ASP A 108 -2.01 9.57 -9.72
CA ASP A 108 -3.32 9.85 -9.15
C ASP A 108 -3.25 9.93 -7.61
N LEU A 109 -2.45 9.06 -6.98
CA LEU A 109 -2.21 9.12 -5.53
C LEU A 109 -1.54 10.45 -5.16
N LEU A 110 -0.49 10.84 -5.89
CA LEU A 110 0.23 12.09 -5.65
C LEU A 110 -0.67 13.31 -5.83
N LEU A 111 -1.59 13.28 -6.79
CA LEU A 111 -2.58 14.34 -6.99
C LEU A 111 -3.60 14.37 -5.85
N ALA A 112 -4.10 13.21 -5.42
CA ALA A 112 -5.08 13.11 -4.35
C ALA A 112 -4.54 13.53 -2.98
N LEU A 113 -3.23 13.42 -2.76
CA LEU A 113 -2.55 13.83 -1.52
C LEU A 113 -2.08 15.28 -1.53
N ARG A 114 -2.23 16.02 -2.63
CA ARG A 114 -1.92 17.46 -2.63
C ARG A 114 -2.98 18.20 -1.83
N PRO A 115 -2.59 19.21 -1.04
CA PRO A 115 -3.55 20.09 -0.39
C PRO A 115 -4.43 20.74 -1.46
N VAL A 116 -5.75 20.71 -1.27
CA VAL A 116 -6.65 21.55 -2.05
C VAL A 116 -6.43 22.98 -1.54
N ASN A 117 -5.80 23.84 -2.34
CA ASN A 117 -5.80 25.27 -2.03
C ASN A 117 -7.24 25.78 -2.21
N PRO A 118 -7.86 26.38 -1.17
CA PRO A 118 -9.16 27.02 -1.30
C PRO A 118 -9.11 28.26 -2.20
#